data_AF-A0A6B3D6S8-F1
#
_entry.id   AF-A0A6B3D6S8-F1
#
_cell.length_a   1.000
_cell.length_b   1.000
_cell.length_c   1.000
_cell.angle_alpha   90.00
_cell.angle_beta   90.00
_cell.angle_gamma   90.00
#
_symmetry.space_group_name_H-M   'P 1'
#
loop_
_entity.id
_entity.type
_entity.pdbx_description
1 polymer ?
#
loop_
_entity_poly.entity_id
_entity_poly.type
_entity_poly.pdbx_seq_one_letter_code
_entity_poly.pdbx_strand_id
1 'polypeptide(L)'
;IVKTMLKTSDNNIAETLLRMTAVELGKPGTFEDGTALVRQVLSSYGISLDNFEMHDGSGLSRADRIPAATLAQLLDAITESPALGSILE
;
A
#
# COMPACT_ATOMS: atom_id res chain seq x y z
N ILE A 1 -4.24 7.05 13.22
CA ILE A 1 -4.71 7.36 11.85
C ILE A 1 -4.87 6.07 11.04
N VAL A 2 -3.81 5.29 10.82
CA VAL A 2 -3.88 4.01 10.06
C VAL A 2 -4.94 3.04 10.61
N LYS A 3 -5.03 2.84 11.93
CA LYS A 3 -6.08 2.02 12.55
C LYS A 3 -7.49 2.46 12.17
N THR A 4 -7.77 3.76 12.18
CA THR A 4 -9.06 4.31 11.77
C THR A 4 -9.33 4.01 10.30
N MET A 5 -8.37 4.34 9.41
CA MET A 5 -8.46 4.06 7.98
C MET A 5 -8.82 2.60 7.69
N LEU A 6 -8.12 1.65 8.33
CA LEU A 6 -8.34 0.22 8.12
C LEU A 6 -9.70 -0.26 8.70
N LYS A 7 -10.10 0.23 9.89
CA LYS A 7 -11.36 -0.22 10.53
C LYS A 7 -12.61 0.35 9.86
N THR A 8 -12.54 1.55 9.30
CA THR A 8 -13.68 2.22 8.67
C THR A 8 -13.63 2.20 7.14
N SER A 9 -12.56 1.66 6.55
CA SER A 9 -12.30 1.70 5.11
C SER A 9 -12.37 3.13 4.55
N ASP A 10 -11.70 4.07 5.22
CA ASP A 10 -11.74 5.50 4.83
C ASP A 10 -10.82 5.79 3.63
N ASN A 11 -11.42 6.03 2.48
CA ASN A 11 -10.69 6.28 1.24
C ASN A 11 -9.84 7.55 1.30
N ASN A 12 -10.35 8.64 1.91
CA ASN A 12 -9.62 9.90 1.93
C ASN A 12 -8.35 9.81 2.76
N ILE A 13 -8.38 9.07 3.87
CA ILE A 13 -7.19 8.81 4.66
C ILE A 13 -6.19 7.96 3.86
N ALA A 14 -6.67 6.92 3.15
CA ALA A 14 -5.80 6.09 2.32
C ALA A 14 -5.09 6.89 1.21
N GLU A 15 -5.82 7.73 0.47
CA GLU A 15 -5.23 8.57 -0.58
C GLU A 15 -4.30 9.66 -0.04
N THR A 16 -4.59 10.15 1.17
CA THR A 16 -3.73 11.13 1.83
C THR A 16 -2.41 10.47 2.27
N LEU A 17 -2.48 9.31 2.91
CA LEU A 17 -1.29 8.55 3.31
C LEU A 17 -0.43 8.17 2.10
N LEU A 18 -1.04 7.67 1.01
CA LEU A 18 -0.34 7.32 -0.22
C LEU A 18 0.46 8.50 -0.79
N ARG A 19 -0.14 9.69 -0.87
CA ARG A 19 0.53 10.87 -1.43
C ARG A 19 1.56 11.45 -0.47
N MET A 20 1.34 11.34 0.84
CA MET A 20 2.29 11.79 1.85
C MET A 20 3.57 10.95 1.86
N THR A 21 3.51 9.64 1.60
CA THR A 21 4.73 8.83 1.52
C THR A 21 5.62 9.24 0.35
N ALA A 22 5.03 9.67 -0.77
CA ALA A 22 5.79 10.25 -1.88
C ALA A 22 6.48 11.58 -1.48
N VAL A 23 5.75 12.47 -0.80
CA VAL A 23 6.29 13.76 -0.30
C VAL A 23 7.46 13.54 0.65
N GLU A 24 7.37 12.57 1.55
CA GLU A 24 8.44 12.24 2.51
C GLU A 24 9.76 11.86 1.82
N LEU A 25 9.68 11.28 0.62
CA LEU A 25 10.86 10.94 -0.19
C LEU A 25 11.27 12.04 -1.19
N GLY A 26 10.76 13.26 -1.01
CA GLY A 26 11.06 14.40 -1.88
C GLY A 26 10.47 14.27 -3.29
N LYS A 27 9.47 13.40 -3.48
CA LYS A 27 8.71 13.29 -4.73
C LYS A 27 7.45 14.15 -4.67
N PRO A 28 6.86 14.52 -5.82
CA PRO A 28 5.54 15.15 -5.83
C PRO A 28 4.50 14.27 -5.12
N GLY A 29 3.57 14.88 -4.39
CA GLY A 29 2.47 14.17 -3.72
C GLY A 29 1.36 13.76 -4.69
N THR A 30 1.70 12.97 -5.71
CA THR A 30 0.77 12.47 -6.73
C THR A 30 0.42 11.00 -6.47
N PHE A 31 -0.66 10.51 -7.09
CA PHE A 31 -0.98 9.08 -7.05
C PHE A 31 0.12 8.25 -7.71
N GLU A 32 0.65 8.70 -8.84
CA GLU A 32 1.70 7.99 -9.59
C GLU A 32 2.97 7.82 -8.75
N ASP A 33 3.44 8.89 -8.11
CA ASP A 33 4.62 8.82 -7.25
C ASP A 33 4.38 7.94 -6.00
N GLY A 34 3.17 8.02 -5.44
CA GLY A 34 2.77 7.21 -4.29
C GLY A 34 2.70 5.71 -4.63
N THR A 35 2.04 5.33 -5.74
CA THR A 35 1.93 3.92 -6.14
C THR A 35 3.27 3.37 -6.62
N ALA A 36 4.12 4.17 -7.26
CA ALA A 36 5.50 3.81 -7.57
C ALA A 36 6.29 3.46 -6.29
N LEU A 37 6.11 4.23 -5.21
CA LEU A 37 6.73 3.93 -3.93
C LEU A 37 6.18 2.65 -3.29
N VAL A 38 4.86 2.40 -3.35
CA VAL A 38 4.28 1.13 -2.88
C VAL A 38 4.94 -0.06 -3.60
N ARG A 39 5.10 0.01 -4.93
CA ARG A 39 5.79 -1.03 -5.70
C ARG A 39 7.23 -1.24 -5.24
N GLN A 40 7.96 -0.15 -4.98
CA GLN A 40 9.33 -0.22 -4.47
C GLN A 40 9.39 -0.92 -3.10
N VAL A 41 8.49 -0.58 -2.18
CA VAL A 41 8.43 -1.19 -0.85
C VAL A 41 8.08 -2.67 -0.96
N LEU A 42 7.03 -3.04 -1.70
CA LEU A 42 6.65 -4.46 -1.88
C LEU A 42 7.80 -5.28 -2.49
N SER A 43 8.50 -4.73 -3.50
CA SER A 43 9.67 -5.38 -4.10
C SER A 43 10.81 -5.59 -3.10
N SER A 44 11.00 -4.65 -2.16
CA SER A 44 12.04 -4.77 -1.12
C SER A 44 11.78 -5.91 -0.12
N TYR A 45 10.52 -6.33 0.03
CA TYR A 45 10.12 -7.52 0.80
C TYR A 45 10.10 -8.81 -0.05
N GLY A 46 10.52 -8.76 -1.32
CA GLY A 46 10.51 -9.93 -2.21
C GLY A 46 9.11 -10.34 -2.67
N ILE A 47 8.11 -9.48 -2.50
CA ILE A 47 6.73 -9.75 -2.93
C ILE A 47 6.63 -9.60 -4.45
N SER A 48 6.01 -10.59 -5.12
CA SER A 48 5.84 -10.55 -6.58
C SER A 48 4.84 -9.47 -7.01
N LEU A 49 5.21 -8.73 -8.05
CA LEU A 49 4.40 -7.71 -8.71
C LEU A 49 3.95 -8.13 -10.12
N ASP A 50 3.99 -9.44 -10.42
CA ASP A 50 3.52 -9.97 -11.70
C ASP A 50 2.02 -9.72 -11.87
N ASN A 51 1.63 -8.97 -12.91
CA ASN A 51 0.24 -8.51 -13.14
C ASN A 51 -0.32 -7.63 -12.00
N PHE A 52 0.55 -6.94 -11.25
CA PHE A 52 0.14 -5.95 -10.25
C PHE A 52 -0.02 -4.56 -10.88
N GLU A 53 -1.23 -4.00 -10.79
CA GLU A 53 -1.61 -2.65 -11.19
C GLU A 53 -2.31 -1.95 -10.01
N MET A 54 -1.83 -0.77 -9.65
CA MET A 54 -2.39 0.03 -8.55
C MET A 54 -2.40 1.49 -9.00
N HIS A 55 -3.57 2.10 -8.91
CA HIS A 55 -3.84 3.46 -9.38
C HIS A 55 -4.21 4.43 -8.26
N ASP A 56 -4.66 3.92 -7.12
CA ASP A 56 -4.98 4.69 -5.94
C ASP A 56 -4.63 3.92 -4.66
N GLY A 57 -4.75 4.57 -3.50
CA GLY A 57 -4.40 4.01 -2.19
C GLY A 57 -5.55 3.29 -1.50
N SER A 58 -6.78 3.51 -1.93
CA SER A 58 -8.00 3.02 -1.28
C SER A 58 -8.59 1.75 -1.88
N GLY A 59 -8.23 1.42 -3.13
CA GLY A 59 -8.85 0.35 -3.91
C GLY A 59 -10.18 0.75 -4.57
N LEU A 60 -10.51 2.04 -4.63
CA LEU A 60 -11.75 2.53 -5.24
C LEU A 60 -11.68 2.47 -6.78
N SER A 61 -10.49 2.60 -7.32
CA SER A 61 -10.19 2.50 -8.74
C SER A 61 -10.57 1.11 -9.27
N ARG A 62 -11.48 1.10 -10.25
CA ARG A 62 -11.82 -0.12 -11.00
C ARG A 62 -10.68 -0.64 -11.88
N ALA A 63 -9.63 0.16 -12.05
CA ALA A 63 -8.45 -0.23 -12.80
C ALA A 63 -7.46 -1.07 -11.95
N ASP A 64 -7.60 -1.10 -10.63
CA ASP A 64 -6.66 -1.86 -9.80
C ASP A 64 -6.71 -3.36 -10.08
N ARG A 65 -5.54 -3.99 -10.17
CA ARG A 65 -5.34 -5.43 -10.35
C ARG A 65 -4.30 -5.90 -9.36
N ILE A 66 -4.75 -6.57 -8.31
CA ILE A 66 -3.85 -7.15 -7.30
C ILE A 66 -4.03 -8.67 -7.32
N PRO A 67 -3.01 -9.45 -7.72
CA PRO A 67 -3.08 -10.90 -7.65
C PRO A 67 -3.30 -11.40 -6.21
N ALA A 68 -4.08 -12.46 -6.04
CA ALA A 68 -4.28 -13.08 -4.73
C ALA A 68 -2.96 -13.55 -4.09
N ALA A 69 -2.00 -14.01 -4.91
CA ALA A 69 -0.67 -14.40 -4.45
C ALA A 69 0.12 -13.21 -3.86
N THR A 70 0.05 -12.03 -4.48
CA THR A 70 0.67 -10.79 -3.97
C THR A 70 0.09 -10.41 -2.61
N LEU A 71 -1.23 -10.50 -2.45
CA LEU A 71 -1.89 -10.24 -1.15
C LEU A 71 -1.48 -11.25 -0.08
N ALA A 72 -1.41 -12.54 -0.41
CA ALA A 72 -0.98 -13.58 0.52
C ALA A 72 0.47 -13.34 1.00
N GLN A 73 1.39 -13.08 0.07
CA GLN A 73 2.78 -12.76 0.41
C GLN A 73 2.92 -11.50 1.27
N LEU A 74 2.09 -10.48 1.02
CA LEU A 74 2.04 -9.28 1.86
C LEU A 74 1.59 -9.60 3.28
N LEU A 75 0.55 -10.42 3.45
CA LEU A 75 0.07 -10.82 4.76
C LEU A 75 1.12 -11.65 5.52
N ASP A 76 1.79 -12.57 4.84
CA ASP A 76 2.91 -13.33 5.41
C ASP A 76 4.00 -12.38 5.92
N ALA A 77 4.47 -11.45 5.06
CA ALA A 77 5.48 -10.45 5.43
C ALA A 77 5.07 -9.56 6.63
N ILE A 78 3.80 -9.19 6.74
CA ILE A 78 3.28 -8.42 7.88
C ILE A 78 3.36 -9.23 9.17
N THR A 79 3.01 -10.52 9.13
CA THR A 79 3.03 -11.40 10.31
C THR A 79 4.44 -11.79 10.76
N GLU A 80 5.40 -11.83 9.84
CA GLU A 80 6.80 -12.15 10.12
C GLU A 80 7.60 -10.93 10.60
N SER A 81 7.08 -9.71 10.44
CA SER A 81 7.77 -8.46 10.80
C SER A 81 7.21 -7.83 12.08
N PRO A 82 7.96 -7.84 13.19
CA PRO A 82 7.55 -7.19 14.44
C PRO A 82 7.25 -5.68 14.26
N ALA A 83 7.92 -5.02 13.32
CA ALA A 83 7.71 -3.61 13.01
C ALA A 83 6.34 -3.32 12.37
N LEU A 84 5.70 -4.33 11.75
CA LEU A 84 4.39 -4.22 11.12
C LEU A 84 3.25 -4.73 12.02
N GLY A 85 3.56 -5.28 13.19
CA GLY A 85 2.59 -5.89 14.10
C GLY A 85 1.43 -4.97 14.50
N SER A 86 1.65 -3.65 14.58
CA SER A 86 0.60 -2.68 14.90
C SER A 86 -0.53 -2.60 13.86
N ILE A 87 -0.33 -3.14 12.65
CA ILE A 87 -1.36 -3.22 11.60
C ILE A 87 -2.41 -4.29 11.95
N LEU A 88 -2.04 -5.30 12.74
CA LEU A 88 -2.89 -6.45 13.06
C LEU A 88 -3.80 -6.22 14.29
N GLU A 89 -3.59 -5.13 15.05
CA GLU A 89 -4.32 -4.78 16.28
C GLU A 89 -5.44 -3.74 16.08
#